data_AF-A0A8J3WMD5-F1
#
_entry.id   AF-A0A8J3WMD5-F1
#
_cell.length_a   1.000
_cell.length_b   1.000
_cell.length_c   1.000
_cell.angle_alpha   90.00
_cell.angle_beta   90.00
_cell.angle_gamma   90.00
#
_symmetry.space_group_name_H-M   'P 1'
#
loop_
_entity.id
_entity.type
_entity.pdbx_description
1 polymer ?
#
loop_
_entity_poly.entity_id
_entity_poly.type
_entity_poly.pdbx_seq_one_letter_code
_entity_poly.pdbx_strand_id
1 'polypeptide(L)'
;MTVVNRRILVSRYDGPSALRLVQEPLPHPRARPGPRQGDRHRIVVLRDRFPGAFRKDLTTLFDLLAKGETRPAVADRLPLEQAALAHERLASARVTGKQVLVCGR
;
A
#
# COMPACT_ATOMS: atom_id res chain seq x y z
N MET A 1 10.43 -18.54 -8.30
CA MET A 1 11.02 -17.27 -8.77
C MET A 1 10.49 -16.14 -7.89
N THR A 2 11.35 -15.46 -7.14
CA THR A 2 10.93 -14.42 -6.19
C THR A 2 10.58 -13.15 -6.96
N VAL A 3 9.30 -12.77 -6.99
CA VAL A 3 8.86 -11.51 -7.61
C VAL A 3 9.40 -10.35 -6.78
N VAL A 4 10.39 -9.63 -7.31
CA VAL A 4 10.93 -8.40 -6.71
C VAL A 4 9.91 -7.28 -6.91
N ASN A 5 9.37 -6.75 -5.82
CA ASN A 5 8.44 -5.62 -5.83
C ASN A 5 9.21 -4.32 -5.61
N ARG A 6 8.87 -3.29 -6.37
CA ARG A 6 9.33 -1.91 -6.16
C ARG A 6 8.29 -1.18 -5.32
N ARG A 7 8.60 -0.95 -4.04
CA ARG A 7 7.72 -0.24 -3.10
C ARG A 7 8.33 1.10 -2.73
N ILE A 8 7.47 2.07 -2.47
CA ILE A 8 7.88 3.35 -1.91
C ILE A 8 7.55 3.34 -0.42
N LEU A 9 8.59 3.48 0.40
CA LEU A 9 8.45 3.62 1.84
C LEU A 9 8.34 5.11 2.18
N VAL A 10 7.28 5.46 2.90
CA VAL A 10 7.07 6.81 3.45
C VAL A 10 7.15 6.71 4.96
N SER A 11 8.29 7.09 5.53
CA SER A 11 8.50 7.08 6.99
C SER A 11 8.12 8.41 7.67
N ARG A 12 8.00 9.48 6.88
CA ARG A 12 7.52 10.82 7.26
C ARG A 12 6.99 11.54 6.01
N TYR A 13 6.10 12.53 6.18
CA TYR A 13 5.65 13.38 5.07
C TYR A 13 6.44 14.67 5.08
N ASP A 14 7.35 14.83 4.11
CA ASP A 14 8.27 15.98 4.05
C ASP A 14 8.58 16.39 2.59
N GLY A 15 7.76 15.96 1.64
CA GLY A 15 8.04 16.11 0.22
C GLY A 15 8.79 14.91 -0.38
N PRO A 16 9.13 14.98 -1.68
CA PRO A 16 9.71 13.88 -2.45
C PRO A 16 11.01 13.30 -1.86
N SER A 17 11.75 14.08 -1.07
CA SER A 17 12.97 13.65 -0.36
C SER A 17 12.71 12.62 0.75
N ALA A 18 11.47 12.51 1.22
CA ALA A 18 11.05 11.50 2.19
C ALA A 18 10.65 10.15 1.56
N LEU A 19 10.49 10.11 0.23
CA LEU A 19 10.13 8.90 -0.50
C LEU A 19 11.40 8.08 -0.76
N ARG A 20 11.46 6.86 -0.22
CA ARG A 20 12.52 5.90 -0.55
C ARG A 20 11.98 4.78 -1.42
N LEU A 21 12.58 4.61 -2.60
CA LEU A 21 12.37 3.42 -3.42
C LEU A 21 13.12 2.25 -2.79
N VAL A 22 12.40 1.18 -2.49
CA VAL A 22 12.93 -0.04 -1.91
C VAL A 22 12.55 -1.21 -2.82
N GLN A 23 13.54 -2.04 -3.16
CA GLN A 23 13.34 -3.27 -3.92
C GLN A 23 13.39 -4.46 -2.97
N GLU A 24 12.24 -5.06 -2.70
CA GLU A 24 12.11 -6.18 -1.79
C GLU A 24 11.18 -7.23 -2.38
N PRO A 25 11.37 -8.53 -2.05
CA PRO A 25 10.38 -9.55 -2.34
C PRO A 25 8.99 -9.11 -1.89
N LEU A 26 7.97 -9.36 -2.71
CA LEU A 26 6.59 -9.13 -2.30
C LEU A 26 6.35 -9.88 -0.96
N PRO A 27 6.05 -9.18 0.14
CA PRO A 27 5.85 -9.83 1.43
C PRO A 27 4.62 -10.72 1.34
N HIS A 28 4.83 -11.98 1.69
CA HIS A 28 3.75 -12.93 1.86
C HIS A 28 3.13 -12.68 3.23
N PRO A 29 1.80 -12.80 3.38
CA PRO A 29 1.19 -12.76 4.70
C PRO A 29 1.84 -13.83 5.58
N ARG A 30 2.36 -13.41 6.73
CA ARG A 30 2.90 -14.30 7.76
C ARG A 30 2.12 -14.05 9.04
N ALA A 31 1.84 -15.09 9.81
CA ALA A 31 1.42 -14.92 11.20
C ALA A 31 2.56 -14.21 11.94
N ARG A 32 2.39 -12.91 12.23
CA ARG A 32 3.34 -12.13 13.01
C ARG A 32 2.71 -11.87 14.38
N PRO A 33 3.44 -12.04 15.50
CA PRO A 33 2.96 -11.52 16.78
C PRO A 33 2.69 -10.02 16.63
N GLY A 34 1.73 -9.53 17.42
CA GLY A 34 1.10 -8.21 17.27
C GLY A 34 2.07 -7.03 17.05
N PRO A 35 1.54 -5.88 16.60
CA PRO A 35 2.36 -4.77 16.12
C PRO A 35 3.41 -4.33 17.16
N ARG A 36 4.69 -4.31 16.76
CA ARG A 36 5.75 -3.70 17.58
C ARG A 36 5.56 -2.19 17.60
N GLN A 37 5.96 -1.55 18.70
CA GLN A 37 5.83 -0.10 18.89
C GLN A 37 6.61 0.64 17.79
N GLY A 38 5.86 1.12 16.78
CA GLY A 38 6.37 1.64 15.50
C GLY A 38 5.47 1.31 14.30
N ASP A 39 4.75 0.18 14.36
CA ASP A 39 3.90 -0.35 13.27
C ASP A 39 2.43 0.10 13.34
N ARG A 40 2.12 1.20 14.04
CA ARG A 40 0.75 1.74 14.01
C ARG A 40 0.57 2.60 12.76
N HIS A 41 -0.47 2.30 11.99
CA HIS A 41 -0.93 3.00 10.79
C HIS A 41 -1.17 4.50 11.09
N ARG A 42 -0.10 5.29 11.11
CA ARG A 42 -0.11 6.71 11.45
C ARG A 42 -0.38 7.60 10.24
N ILE A 43 -0.63 7.00 9.08
CA ILE A 43 -0.89 7.68 7.81
C ILE A 43 -2.03 8.69 7.94
N VAL A 44 -3.11 8.35 8.65
CA VAL A 44 -4.27 9.22 8.84
C VAL A 44 -3.88 10.43 9.70
N VAL A 45 -3.22 10.19 10.84
CA VAL A 45 -2.79 11.26 11.77
C VAL A 45 -1.76 12.20 11.11
N LEU A 46 -0.85 11.65 10.30
CA LEU A 46 0.16 12.45 9.63
C LEU A 46 -0.40 13.22 8.42
N ARG A 47 -1.34 12.64 7.67
CA ARG A 47 -2.10 13.34 6.62
C ARG A 47 -2.79 14.58 7.19
N ASP A 48 -3.49 14.43 8.31
CA ASP A 48 -4.28 15.51 8.89
C ASP A 48 -3.39 16.62 9.48
N ARG A 49 -2.21 16.27 10.00
CA ARG A 49 -1.25 17.24 10.56
C ARG A 49 -0.44 17.98 9.50
N PHE A 50 -0.16 17.36 8.36
CA PHE A 50 0.71 17.91 7.31
C PHE A 50 0.09 17.80 5.91
N PRO A 51 -1.06 18.44 5.65
CA PRO A 51 -1.81 18.26 4.41
C PRO A 51 -1.03 18.70 3.16
N GLY A 52 -0.22 19.76 3.27
CA GLY A 52 0.62 20.25 2.16
C GLY A 52 1.74 19.27 1.79
N ALA A 53 2.45 18.74 2.79
CA ALA A 53 3.50 17.74 2.56
C ALA A 53 2.90 16.43 2.04
N PHE A 54 1.77 16.00 2.60
CA PHE A 54 1.02 14.84 2.12
C PHE A 54 0.64 14.95 0.63
N ARG A 55 0.15 16.12 0.19
CA ARG A 55 -0.20 16.35 -1.21
C ARG A 55 1.02 16.30 -2.14
N LYS A 56 2.16 16.88 -1.73
CA LYS A 56 3.42 16.83 -2.50
C LYS A 56 3.91 15.38 -2.66
N ASP A 57 3.83 14.59 -1.59
CA ASP A 57 4.24 13.19 -1.61
C ASP A 57 3.35 12.37 -2.54
N LEU A 58 2.03 12.54 -2.45
CA LEU A 58 1.09 11.88 -3.37
C LEU A 58 1.32 12.27 -4.84
N THR A 59 1.58 13.55 -5.11
CA THR A 59 1.87 14.02 -6.48
C THR A 59 3.08 13.29 -7.04
N THR A 60 4.16 13.23 -6.25
CA THR A 60 5.38 12.51 -6.65
C THR A 60 5.13 11.00 -6.84
N LEU A 61 4.36 10.38 -5.95
CA LEU A 61 3.98 8.97 -6.06
C LEU A 61 3.20 8.70 -7.36
N PHE A 62 2.28 9.58 -7.74
CA PHE A 62 1.53 9.45 -8.98
C PHE A 62 2.39 9.67 -10.22
N ASP A 63 3.35 10.59 -10.18
CA ASP A 63 4.31 10.78 -11.26
C ASP A 63 5.16 9.52 -11.48
N LEU A 64 5.64 8.89 -10.40
CA LEU A 64 6.40 7.64 -10.46
C LEU A 64 5.54 6.46 -10.96
N LEU A 65 4.24 6.46 -10.64
CA LEU A 65 3.29 5.48 -11.18
C LEU A 65 3.07 5.71 -12.68
N ALA A 66 2.87 6.95 -13.11
CA ALA A 66 2.67 7.32 -14.52
C ALA A 66 3.91 6.98 -15.38
N LYS A 67 5.11 7.13 -14.83
CA LYS A 67 6.38 6.71 -15.46
C LYS A 67 6.61 5.19 -15.43
N GLY A 68 5.77 4.42 -14.73
CA GLY A 68 5.91 2.97 -14.60
C GLY A 68 7.07 2.52 -13.70
N GLU A 69 7.66 3.43 -12.93
CA GLU A 69 8.75 3.15 -11.99
C GLU A 69 8.26 2.37 -10.77
N THR A 70 6.97 2.52 -10.45
CA THR A 70 6.27 1.71 -9.45
C THR A 70 5.17 0.87 -10.09
N ARG A 71 4.97 -0.34 -9.55
CA ARG A 71 3.90 -1.25 -9.99
C ARG A 71 3.13 -1.74 -8.78
N PRO A 72 1.96 -1.14 -8.47
CA PRO A 72 1.13 -1.57 -7.36
C PRO A 72 0.76 -3.05 -7.51
N ALA A 73 1.09 -3.85 -6.50
CA ALA A 73 0.71 -5.25 -6.47
C ALA A 73 -0.78 -5.38 -6.10
N VAL A 74 -1.64 -5.34 -7.11
CA VAL A 74 -3.08 -5.59 -6.98
C VAL A 74 -3.30 -7.10 -7.14
N ALA A 75 -3.79 -7.73 -6.08
CA ALA A 75 -4.00 -9.17 -6.06
C ALA A 75 -5.29 -9.56 -6.77
N ASP A 76 -6.37 -8.78 -6.55
CA ASP A 76 -7.64 -8.99 -7.22
C ASP A 76 -8.49 -7.72 -7.23
N ARG A 77 -9.42 -7.65 -8.19
CA ARG A 77 -10.48 -6.64 -8.27
C ARG A 77 -11.82 -7.36 -8.22
N LEU A 78 -12.56 -7.12 -7.14
CA LEU A 78 -13.86 -7.75 -6.93
C LEU A 78 -14.97 -6.69 -7.00
N PRO A 79 -16.15 -7.00 -7.53
CA PRO A 79 -17.33 -6.15 -7.39
C PRO A 79 -17.64 -5.88 -5.91
N LEU A 80 -18.25 -4.73 -5.60
CA LEU A 80 -18.61 -4.37 -4.22
C LEU A 80 -19.51 -5.42 -3.57
N GLU A 81 -20.37 -6.07 -4.35
CA GLU A 81 -21.27 -7.14 -3.93
C GLU A 81 -20.49 -8.37 -3.39
N GLN A 82 -19.23 -8.52 -3.79
CA GLN A 82 -18.34 -9.59 -3.35
C GLN A 82 -17.44 -9.18 -2.17
N ALA A 83 -17.80 -8.12 -1.44
CA ALA A 83 -17.09 -7.69 -0.23
C ALA A 83 -16.89 -8.82 0.80
N ALA A 84 -17.90 -9.68 0.99
CA ALA A 84 -17.79 -10.83 1.89
C ALA A 84 -16.66 -11.79 1.47
N LEU A 85 -16.61 -12.15 0.19
CA LEU A 85 -15.54 -12.99 -0.38
C LEU A 85 -14.16 -12.33 -0.25
N ALA A 86 -14.07 -11.01 -0.42
CA ALA A 86 -12.84 -10.27 -0.19
C ALA A 86 -12.36 -10.43 1.26
N HIS A 87 -13.26 -10.31 2.24
CA HIS A 87 -12.93 -10.48 3.65
C HIS A 87 -12.48 -11.90 4.01
N GLU A 88 -13.15 -12.93 3.50
CA GLU A 88 -12.74 -14.32 3.70
C GLU A 88 -11.33 -14.58 3.16
N ARG A 89 -11.04 -14.04 1.97
CA ARG A 89 -9.72 -14.15 1.35
C ARG A 89 -8.65 -13.42 2.15
N LEU A 90 -8.94 -12.22 2.68
CA LEU A 90 -8.04 -11.53 3.63
C LEU A 90 -7.78 -12.37 4.88
N ALA A 91 -8.83 -12.93 5.48
CA ALA A 91 -8.74 -13.73 6.70
C ALA A 91 -7.87 -14.99 6.49
N SER A 92 -7.92 -15.59 5.31
CA SER A 92 -7.11 -16.76 4.98
C SER A 92 -5.59 -16.50 4.90
N ALA A 93 -5.16 -15.23 4.88
CA ALA A 93 -3.76 -14.83 4.70
C ALA A 93 -3.12 -15.40 3.41
N ARG A 94 -3.92 -15.78 2.41
CA ARG A 94 -3.43 -16.31 1.11
C ARG A 94 -3.28 -15.24 0.04
N VAL A 95 -3.79 -14.04 0.29
CA VAL A 95 -3.76 -12.97 -0.70
C VAL A 95 -2.49 -12.14 -0.56
N THR A 96 -1.67 -12.18 -1.60
CA THR A 96 -0.45 -11.37 -1.67
C THR A 96 -0.70 -10.14 -2.54
N GLY A 97 -0.72 -8.95 -1.91
CA GLY A 97 -1.04 -7.69 -2.58
C GLY A 97 -2.29 -7.03 -2.01
N LYS A 98 -2.78 -5.98 -2.67
CA LYS A 98 -4.02 -5.29 -2.28
C LYS A 98 -5.21 -5.91 -3.01
N GLN A 99 -6.31 -6.16 -2.28
CA GLN A 99 -7.61 -6.41 -2.89
C GLN A 99 -8.32 -5.08 -3.05
N VAL A 100 -8.95 -4.88 -4.20
CA VAL A 100 -9.68 -3.66 -4.53
C VAL A 100 -11.13 -4.03 -4.78
N LEU A 101 -12.03 -3.39 -4.05
CA LEU A 101 -13.46 -3.45 -4.35
C LEU A 101 -13.78 -2.38 -5.40
N VAL A 102 -14.43 -2.79 -6.48
CA VAL A 102 -14.87 -1.91 -7.56
C VAL A 102 -16.35 -1.66 -7.36
N CYS A 103 -16.71 -0.42 -7.05
CA CYS A 103 -18.10 -0.01 -7.10
C CYS A 103 -18.53 -0.01 -8.57
N GLY A 104 -19.54 -0.81 -8.91
CA GLY A 104 -20.12 -0.80 -10.25
C GLY A 104 -20.59 0.60 -10.61
N ARG A 105 -20.45 0.94 -11.90
CA ARG A 105 -21.41 1.79 -12.58
C ARG A 105 -22.35 0.88 -13.35
#